data_AF-A0A5E4JWT5-F1
#
_entry.id   AF-A0A5E4JWT5-F1
#
_cell.length_a   1.000
_cell.length_b   1.000
_cell.length_c   1.000
_cell.angle_alpha   90.00
_cell.angle_beta   90.00
_cell.angle_gamma   90.00
#
_symmetry.space_group_name_H-M   'P 1'
#
loop_
_entity.id
_entity.type
_entity.pdbx_description
1 polymer ?
#
loop_
_entity_poly.entity_id
_entity_poly.type
_entity_poly.pdbx_seq_one_letter_code
_entity_poly.pdbx_strand_id
1 'polypeptide(L)'
;MEEIRAYHYTNLEALRSMKRGGISGHFVGSLDTFKGIIPRKRFIRIGQGKNLPNIAYEGVIEGLLSPKPLSWTKNAKFPGVWQYLFHDLCRTDNLALISFDLTPKDKAYVVERAYMENELYRESKRQGKSNHETMSYACKKYWESRVPVFEYRGSYCLPQLAIWSPIEFERLNLEWVLPSRSVWEKVLEETENQFPKK
;
A
#
# COMPACT_ATOMS: atom_id res chain seq x y z
N MET A 1 -0.36 20.13 -16.55
CA MET A 1 -0.38 18.69 -16.23
C MET A 1 -1.27 18.51 -15.03
N GLU A 2 -2.11 17.49 -15.01
CA GLU A 2 -2.96 17.21 -13.85
C GLU A 2 -2.08 16.83 -12.66
N GLU A 3 -2.32 17.49 -11.52
CA GLU A 3 -1.59 17.24 -10.28
C GLU A 3 -2.19 16.00 -9.62
N ILE A 4 -1.37 14.98 -9.39
CA ILE A 4 -1.81 13.73 -8.76
C ILE A 4 -1.22 13.67 -7.36
N ARG A 5 -2.09 13.76 -6.35
CA ARG A 5 -1.69 13.63 -4.94
C ARG A 5 -1.73 12.17 -4.49
N ALA A 6 -0.63 11.71 -3.91
CA ALA A 6 -0.53 10.42 -3.25
C ALA A 6 -0.71 10.56 -1.74
N TYR A 7 -1.26 9.53 -1.12
CA TYR A 7 -1.45 9.44 0.33
C TYR A 7 -0.79 8.16 0.86
N HIS A 8 -0.01 8.28 1.93
CA HIS A 8 0.69 7.17 2.54
C HIS A 8 0.42 7.13 4.04
N TYR A 9 -0.07 6.00 4.52
CA TYR A 9 -0.21 5.75 5.95
C TYR A 9 1.11 5.23 6.52
N THR A 10 1.55 5.86 7.59
CA THR A 10 2.81 5.54 8.28
C THR A 10 2.62 5.67 9.79
N ASN A 11 3.68 5.48 10.57
CA ASN A 11 3.66 5.75 12.00
C ASN A 11 4.59 6.91 12.37
N LEU A 12 4.41 7.45 13.57
CA LEU A 12 5.15 8.64 14.01
C LEU A 12 6.66 8.39 14.11
N GLU A 13 7.08 7.17 14.44
CA GLU A 13 8.49 6.79 14.47
C GLU A 13 9.11 6.84 13.06
N ALA A 14 8.45 6.24 12.07
CA ALA A 14 8.86 6.27 10.68
C ALA A 14 8.93 7.71 10.16
N LEU A 15 7.94 8.56 10.46
CA LEU A 15 7.95 9.97 10.08
C LEU A 15 9.16 10.72 10.66
N ARG A 16 9.50 10.48 11.94
CA ARG A 16 10.70 11.06 12.58
C ARG A 16 11.98 10.59 11.90
N SER A 17 12.05 9.33 11.50
CA SER A 17 13.19 8.76 10.77
C SER A 17 13.32 9.36 9.37
N MET A 18 12.22 9.56 8.65
CA MET A 18 12.21 10.25 7.34
C MET A 18 12.81 11.65 7.43
N LYS A 19 12.53 12.40 8.52
CA LYS A 19 13.06 13.75 8.74
C LYS A 19 14.57 13.78 9.03
N ARG A 20 15.04 12.84 9.84
CA ARG A 20 16.43 12.84 10.31
C ARG A 20 17.40 12.38 9.22
N GLY A 21 16.95 11.50 8.33
CA GLY A 21 17.87 10.66 7.56
C GLY A 21 18.53 9.66 8.49
N GLY A 22 18.88 8.48 8.01
CA GLY A 22 19.34 7.40 8.88
C GLY A 22 18.17 6.63 9.46
N ILE A 23 17.66 5.67 8.69
CA ILE A 23 16.83 4.63 9.29
C ILE A 23 17.78 3.56 9.82
N SER A 24 17.87 3.43 11.15
CA SER A 24 18.58 2.33 11.80
C SER A 24 17.93 1.00 11.41
N GLY A 25 18.67 0.15 10.70
CA GLY A 25 18.27 -1.23 10.43
C GLY A 25 18.49 -1.66 8.99
N HIS A 26 19.64 -2.31 8.81
CA HIS A 26 20.06 -3.28 7.80
C HIS A 26 19.46 -3.23 6.38
N PHE A 27 20.38 -3.18 5.42
CA PHE A 27 20.20 -3.33 3.97
C PHE A 27 19.69 -2.08 3.24
N VAL A 28 20.60 -1.17 2.89
CA VAL A 28 20.98 -0.79 1.50
C VAL A 28 21.82 0.49 1.59
N GLY A 29 23.09 0.45 1.13
CA GLY A 29 23.96 1.63 1.09
C GLY A 29 23.43 2.79 0.23
N SER A 30 24.13 3.94 0.27
CA SER A 30 23.82 5.24 -0.38
C SER A 30 22.50 5.94 -0.03
N LEU A 31 21.47 5.21 0.44
CA LEU A 31 20.20 5.78 0.89
C LEU A 31 20.09 5.90 2.41
N ASP A 32 21.08 5.42 3.16
CA ASP A 32 21.09 5.52 4.63
C ASP A 32 21.07 6.97 5.11
N THR A 33 21.53 7.93 4.33
CA THR A 33 21.46 9.37 4.66
C THR A 33 20.27 10.09 4.02
N PHE A 34 19.46 9.39 3.23
CA PHE A 34 18.34 9.98 2.52
C PHE A 34 17.26 10.46 3.50
N LYS A 35 16.81 11.71 3.31
CA LYS A 35 15.70 12.29 4.06
C LYS A 35 14.44 12.20 3.22
N GLY A 36 13.48 11.41 3.70
CA GLY A 36 12.21 11.18 3.06
C GLY A 36 11.78 9.72 3.14
N ILE A 37 10.80 9.36 2.34
CA ILE A 37 10.28 8.00 2.30
C ILE A 37 11.00 7.20 1.22
N ILE A 38 11.41 5.97 1.58
CA ILE A 38 12.16 5.09 0.67
C ILE A 38 11.43 3.78 0.38
N PRO A 39 11.56 3.22 -0.83
CA PRO A 39 10.91 1.97 -1.22
C PRO A 39 11.48 0.77 -0.46
N ARG A 40 10.80 0.31 0.60
CA ARG A 40 11.28 -0.80 1.46
C ARG A 40 10.43 -2.05 1.42
N LYS A 41 9.12 -1.89 1.34
CA LYS A 41 8.20 -3.02 1.38
C LYS A 41 8.22 -3.70 0.02
N ARG A 42 8.66 -4.95 -0.03
CA ARG A 42 8.69 -5.70 -1.30
C ARG A 42 7.30 -5.69 -1.94
N PHE A 43 7.23 -5.33 -3.22
CA PHE A 43 5.96 -5.33 -3.94
C PHE A 43 5.38 -6.75 -4.03
N ILE A 44 6.21 -7.72 -4.47
CA ILE A 44 5.94 -9.17 -4.36
C ILE A 44 6.99 -9.79 -3.42
N ARG A 45 6.57 -10.65 -2.49
CA ARG A 45 7.54 -11.35 -1.61
C ARG A 45 8.33 -12.38 -2.42
N ILE A 46 9.60 -12.57 -2.06
CA ILE A 46 10.44 -13.63 -2.64
C ILE A 46 9.75 -14.99 -2.45
N GLY A 47 9.72 -15.79 -3.52
CA GLY A 47 9.02 -17.07 -3.56
C GLY A 47 7.54 -16.98 -3.93
N GLN A 48 6.87 -15.83 -3.77
CA GLN A 48 5.43 -15.72 -4.02
C GLN A 48 5.04 -15.42 -5.47
N GLY A 49 5.98 -15.13 -6.36
CA GLY A 49 5.72 -14.98 -7.80
C GLY A 49 6.73 -15.78 -8.59
N LYS A 50 6.30 -16.70 -9.44
CA LYS A 50 7.18 -17.49 -10.32
C LYS A 50 7.42 -16.72 -11.62
N ASN A 51 8.68 -16.65 -12.07
CA ASN A 51 9.07 -16.05 -13.35
C ASN A 51 8.69 -14.55 -13.49
N LEU A 52 8.64 -13.79 -12.41
CA LEU A 52 8.51 -12.34 -12.49
C LEU A 52 9.91 -11.70 -12.64
N PRO A 53 10.02 -10.53 -13.30
CA PRO A 53 11.29 -9.82 -13.37
C PRO A 53 11.75 -9.38 -11.98
N ASN A 54 13.07 -9.23 -11.78
CA ASN A 54 13.67 -8.90 -10.47
C ASN A 54 13.05 -7.66 -9.81
N ILE A 55 12.72 -6.64 -10.59
CA ILE A 55 12.09 -5.40 -10.11
C ILE A 55 10.73 -5.63 -9.41
N ALA A 56 10.05 -6.75 -9.67
CA ALA A 56 8.80 -7.11 -8.98
C ALA A 56 9.01 -7.45 -7.49
N TYR A 57 10.23 -7.83 -7.12
CA TYR A 57 10.59 -8.19 -5.75
C TYR A 57 11.33 -7.07 -5.02
N GLU A 58 11.58 -5.94 -5.70
CA GLU A 58 12.15 -4.74 -5.09
C GLU A 58 11.16 -4.06 -4.14
N GLY A 59 11.69 -3.20 -3.27
CA GLY A 59 10.88 -2.40 -2.37
C GLY A 59 10.07 -1.36 -3.14
N VAL A 60 8.87 -1.08 -2.64
CA VAL A 60 8.00 0.01 -3.09
C VAL A 60 7.59 0.87 -1.90
N ILE A 61 7.22 2.10 -2.21
CA ILE A 61 6.34 2.90 -1.37
C ILE A 61 4.92 2.56 -1.80
N GLU A 62 4.13 2.02 -0.88
CA GLU A 62 2.71 1.79 -1.10
C GLU A 62 1.92 3.04 -0.72
N GLY A 63 0.93 3.42 -1.53
CA GLY A 63 0.07 4.57 -1.25
C GLY A 63 -1.34 4.39 -1.81
N LEU A 64 -2.13 5.46 -1.69
CA LEU A 64 -3.50 5.55 -2.18
C LEU A 64 -3.69 6.88 -2.93
N LEU A 65 -4.67 6.92 -3.85
CA LEU A 65 -5.04 8.12 -4.61
C LEU A 65 -5.96 9.08 -3.84
N SER A 66 -6.40 8.67 -2.66
CA SER A 66 -7.28 9.43 -1.76
C SER A 66 -6.89 9.06 -0.34
N PRO A 67 -7.05 9.96 0.65
CA PRO A 67 -6.74 9.63 2.04
C PRO A 67 -7.58 8.43 2.51
N LYS A 68 -8.83 8.35 2.06
CA LYS A 68 -9.76 7.28 2.45
C LYS A 68 -10.63 6.90 1.23
N PRO A 69 -10.12 6.05 0.32
CA PRO A 69 -10.82 5.74 -0.92
C PRO A 69 -12.10 4.93 -0.63
N LEU A 70 -13.23 5.40 -1.18
CA LEU A 70 -14.52 4.72 -1.04
C LEU A 70 -14.47 3.30 -1.63
N SER A 71 -13.69 3.11 -2.68
CA SER A 71 -13.54 1.82 -3.35
C SER A 71 -12.88 0.75 -2.49
N TRP A 72 -12.10 1.15 -1.46
CA TRP A 72 -11.54 0.27 -0.44
C TRP A 72 -12.46 0.17 0.76
N THR A 73 -12.91 1.32 1.26
CA THR A 73 -13.64 1.37 2.53
C THR A 73 -15.03 0.80 2.42
N LYS A 74 -15.71 0.87 1.26
CA LYS A 74 -17.07 0.35 1.04
C LYS A 74 -17.09 -0.83 0.05
N ASN A 75 -16.00 -1.59 -0.03
CA ASN A 75 -15.89 -2.68 -1.00
C ASN A 75 -16.69 -3.91 -0.54
N ALA A 76 -17.89 -4.09 -1.08
CA ALA A 76 -18.73 -5.23 -0.71
C ALA A 76 -18.10 -6.60 -1.03
N LYS A 77 -17.18 -6.66 -2.00
CA LYS A 77 -16.54 -7.90 -2.44
C LYS A 77 -15.35 -8.28 -1.56
N PHE A 78 -14.64 -7.29 -1.03
CA PHE A 78 -13.44 -7.48 -0.21
C PHE A 78 -13.49 -6.63 1.07
N PRO A 79 -14.45 -6.90 1.98
CA PRO A 79 -14.72 -6.01 3.11
C PRO A 79 -13.56 -5.93 4.12
N GLY A 80 -12.73 -6.97 4.20
CA GLY A 80 -11.56 -6.99 5.08
C GLY A 80 -10.33 -6.25 4.52
N VAL A 81 -10.34 -5.77 3.27
CA VAL A 81 -9.13 -5.20 2.65
C VAL A 81 -8.68 -3.92 3.33
N TRP A 82 -9.65 -3.10 3.78
CA TRP A 82 -9.37 -1.88 4.53
C TRP A 82 -8.75 -2.22 5.89
N GLN A 83 -9.33 -3.17 6.62
CA GLN A 83 -8.77 -3.65 7.90
C GLN A 83 -7.35 -4.20 7.74
N TYR A 84 -7.10 -4.98 6.67
CA TYR A 84 -5.79 -5.56 6.40
C TYR A 84 -4.69 -4.49 6.25
N LEU A 85 -4.99 -3.36 5.63
CA LEU A 85 -4.05 -2.25 5.50
C LEU A 85 -3.59 -1.73 6.88
N PHE A 86 -4.51 -1.59 7.84
CA PHE A 86 -4.22 -1.02 9.15
C PHE A 86 -3.72 -2.03 10.18
N HIS A 87 -3.93 -3.33 9.96
CA HIS A 87 -3.55 -4.38 10.91
C HIS A 87 -2.07 -4.32 11.33
N ASP A 88 -1.18 -4.05 10.38
CA ASP A 88 0.26 -3.97 10.67
C ASP A 88 0.70 -2.56 11.07
N LEU A 89 0.00 -1.53 10.59
CA LEU A 89 0.32 -0.13 10.86
C LEU A 89 -0.06 0.31 12.29
N CYS A 90 -1.17 -0.21 12.81
CA CYS A 90 -1.69 0.14 14.13
C CYS A 90 -1.02 -0.59 15.30
N ARG A 91 0.08 -1.31 15.05
CA ARG A 91 0.91 -1.96 16.11
C ARG A 91 1.78 -0.96 16.89
N THR A 92 1.74 0.31 16.53
CA THR A 92 2.47 1.41 17.16
C THR A 92 1.50 2.37 17.84
N ASP A 93 1.96 3.25 18.74
CA ASP A 93 1.06 4.12 19.50
C ASP A 93 0.33 5.16 18.62
N ASN A 94 1.01 5.66 17.58
CA ASN A 94 0.50 6.72 16.74
C ASN A 94 0.64 6.41 15.26
N LEU A 95 -0.47 6.60 14.56
CA LEU A 95 -0.55 6.56 13.11
C LEU A 95 -0.50 7.97 12.54
N ALA A 96 0.20 8.13 11.43
CA ALA A 96 0.27 9.37 10.68
C ALA A 96 -0.20 9.15 9.24
N LEU A 97 -0.88 10.13 8.69
CA LEU A 97 -1.13 10.21 7.26
C LEU A 97 -0.27 11.33 6.68
N ILE A 98 0.49 10.98 5.64
CA ILE A 98 1.23 11.96 4.85
C ILE A 98 0.69 12.00 3.42
N SER A 99 0.81 13.16 2.78
CA SER A 99 0.53 13.33 1.36
C SER A 99 1.72 13.95 0.64
N PHE A 100 1.79 13.76 -0.67
CA PHE A 100 2.78 14.39 -1.54
C PHE A 100 2.29 14.37 -2.99
N ASP A 101 2.70 15.38 -3.76
CA ASP A 101 2.33 15.49 -5.17
C ASP A 101 3.33 14.71 -6.03
N LEU A 102 2.77 13.87 -6.91
CA LEU A 102 3.55 13.03 -7.82
C LEU A 102 3.99 13.83 -9.04
N THR A 103 5.17 13.48 -9.53
CA THR A 103 5.78 13.99 -10.75
C THR A 103 6.09 12.82 -11.69
N PRO A 104 6.27 13.07 -13.00
CA PRO A 104 6.68 12.02 -13.95
C PRO A 104 7.98 11.30 -13.59
N LYS A 105 8.81 11.85 -12.69
CA LYS A 105 10.07 11.24 -12.25
C LYS A 105 9.87 10.15 -11.20
N ASP A 106 8.71 10.10 -10.53
CA ASP A 106 8.53 9.28 -9.32
C ASP A 106 8.29 7.78 -9.59
N LYS A 107 8.43 7.31 -10.84
CA LYS A 107 8.23 5.89 -11.22
C LYS A 107 7.00 5.28 -10.54
N ALA A 108 5.90 6.02 -10.53
CA ALA A 108 4.67 5.69 -9.81
C ALA A 108 3.67 4.99 -10.72
N TYR A 109 3.08 3.92 -10.21
CA TYR A 109 2.10 3.11 -10.92
C TYR A 109 0.86 2.92 -10.06
N VAL A 110 -0.31 2.91 -10.70
CA VAL A 110 -1.54 2.40 -10.11
C VAL A 110 -1.63 0.91 -10.42
N VAL A 111 -1.96 0.11 -9.41
CA VAL A 111 -2.13 -1.35 -9.50
C VAL A 111 -3.50 -1.75 -8.97
N GLU A 112 -4.03 -2.86 -9.48
CA GLU A 112 -5.34 -3.38 -9.11
C GLU A 112 -5.20 -4.47 -8.04
N ARG A 113 -5.40 -4.10 -6.78
CA ARG A 113 -5.32 -5.03 -5.65
C ARG A 113 -6.36 -6.15 -5.75
N ALA A 114 -7.52 -5.87 -6.37
CA ALA A 114 -8.58 -6.86 -6.51
C ALA A 114 -8.15 -8.09 -7.30
N TYR A 115 -7.18 -8.00 -8.21
CA TYR A 115 -6.70 -9.19 -8.92
C TYR A 115 -6.06 -10.21 -7.99
N MET A 116 -5.32 -9.77 -6.98
CA MET A 116 -4.76 -10.67 -5.98
C MET A 116 -5.86 -11.23 -5.07
N GLU A 117 -6.72 -10.35 -4.53
CA GLU A 117 -7.78 -10.74 -3.59
C GLU A 117 -8.78 -11.72 -4.22
N ASN A 118 -9.09 -11.57 -5.52
CA ASN A 118 -9.97 -12.49 -6.24
C ASN A 118 -9.43 -13.93 -6.26
N GLU A 119 -8.15 -14.11 -6.58
CA GLU A 119 -7.58 -15.45 -6.71
C GLU A 119 -7.43 -16.12 -5.34
N LEU A 120 -6.97 -15.39 -4.32
CA LEU A 120 -6.85 -15.89 -2.96
C LEU A 120 -8.23 -16.23 -2.36
N TYR A 121 -9.25 -15.43 -2.62
CA TYR A 121 -10.62 -15.70 -2.18
C TYR A 121 -11.25 -16.92 -2.88
N ARG A 122 -11.11 -17.02 -4.22
CA ARG A 122 -11.64 -18.15 -4.99
C ARG A 122 -11.08 -19.48 -4.51
N GLU A 123 -9.80 -19.52 -4.19
CA GLU A 123 -9.13 -20.72 -3.73
C GLU A 123 -9.48 -21.06 -2.28
N SER A 124 -9.47 -20.09 -1.36
CA SER A 124 -9.89 -20.33 0.03
C SER A 124 -11.32 -20.88 0.11
N LYS A 125 -12.24 -20.41 -0.74
CA LYS A 125 -13.59 -21.01 -0.85
C LYS A 125 -13.63 -22.42 -1.41
N ARG A 126 -12.68 -22.81 -2.26
CA ARG A 126 -12.65 -24.15 -2.90
C ARG A 126 -11.88 -25.18 -2.07
N GLN A 127 -10.78 -24.80 -1.43
CA GLN A 127 -9.79 -25.71 -0.84
C GLN A 127 -9.38 -25.33 0.59
N GLY A 128 -9.95 -24.28 1.18
CA GLY A 128 -9.69 -23.86 2.57
C GLY A 128 -8.39 -23.07 2.77
N LYS A 129 -7.32 -23.33 2.00
CA LYS A 129 -6.06 -22.57 2.03
C LYS A 129 -5.50 -22.36 0.63
N SER A 130 -4.79 -21.25 0.44
CA SER A 130 -4.12 -20.96 -0.83
C SER A 130 -2.83 -21.75 -1.01
N ASN A 131 -2.66 -22.41 -2.15
CA ASN A 131 -1.42 -23.09 -2.49
C ASN A 131 -0.40 -22.14 -3.16
N HIS A 132 0.82 -22.63 -3.37
CA HIS A 132 1.91 -21.82 -3.92
C HIS A 132 1.67 -21.39 -5.38
N GLU A 133 0.99 -22.22 -6.18
CA GLU A 133 0.72 -21.93 -7.59
C GLU A 133 -0.29 -20.79 -7.75
N THR A 134 -1.37 -20.83 -6.98
CA THR A 134 -2.38 -19.77 -7.00
C THR A 134 -1.83 -18.46 -6.45
N MET A 135 -1.02 -18.50 -5.39
CA MET A 135 -0.31 -17.32 -4.90
C MET A 135 0.58 -16.72 -6.01
N SER A 136 1.37 -17.57 -6.68
CA SER A 136 2.19 -17.15 -7.83
C SER A 136 1.38 -16.53 -8.95
N TYR A 137 0.22 -17.09 -9.28
CA TYR A 137 -0.67 -16.56 -10.30
C TYR A 137 -1.30 -15.22 -9.88
N ALA A 138 -1.73 -15.11 -8.63
CA ALA A 138 -2.28 -13.89 -8.04
C ALA A 138 -1.25 -12.74 -8.05
N CYS A 139 -0.03 -13.02 -7.61
CA CYS A 139 1.09 -12.08 -7.65
C CYS A 139 1.45 -11.66 -9.08
N LYS A 140 1.42 -12.59 -10.03
CA LYS A 140 1.64 -12.28 -11.45
C LYS A 140 0.59 -11.31 -11.99
N LYS A 141 -0.71 -11.57 -11.75
CA LYS A 141 -1.78 -10.65 -12.17
C LYS A 141 -1.65 -9.27 -11.53
N TYR A 142 -1.32 -9.24 -10.24
CA TYR A 142 -1.12 -7.98 -9.53
C TYR A 142 0.05 -7.18 -10.12
N TRP A 143 1.17 -7.83 -10.43
CA TRP A 143 2.29 -7.23 -11.15
C TRP A 143 1.93 -6.76 -12.56
N GLU A 144 1.19 -7.54 -13.33
CA GLU A 144 0.80 -7.19 -14.70
C GLU A 144 -0.23 -6.06 -14.76
N SER A 145 -0.92 -5.75 -13.64
CA SER A 145 -1.91 -4.67 -13.56
C SER A 145 -1.34 -3.26 -13.41
N ARG A 146 -0.01 -3.09 -13.51
CA ARG A 146 0.61 -1.76 -13.37
C ARG A 146 0.26 -0.87 -14.56
N VAL A 147 -0.30 0.30 -14.26
CA VAL A 147 -0.50 1.40 -15.21
C VAL A 147 0.27 2.61 -14.69
N PRO A 148 1.10 3.28 -15.51
CA PRO A 148 1.74 4.53 -15.11
C PRO A 148 0.71 5.51 -14.57
N VAL A 149 1.00 6.16 -13.44
CA VAL A 149 -0.03 6.92 -12.70
C VAL A 149 -0.69 8.03 -13.54
N PHE A 150 0.08 8.70 -14.41
CA PHE A 150 -0.43 9.76 -15.30
C PHE A 150 -1.21 9.23 -16.52
N GLU A 151 -1.13 7.93 -16.80
CA GLU A 151 -1.89 7.25 -17.84
C GLU A 151 -3.17 6.58 -17.29
N TYR A 152 -3.30 6.49 -15.97
CA TYR A 152 -4.45 5.86 -15.33
C TYR A 152 -5.73 6.71 -15.50
N ARG A 153 -6.86 6.02 -15.73
CA ARG A 153 -8.17 6.64 -16.02
C ARG A 153 -9.31 6.17 -15.11
N GLY A 154 -9.00 5.60 -13.94
CA GLY A 154 -10.01 5.29 -12.91
C GLY A 154 -10.79 3.98 -13.10
N SER A 155 -10.26 3.01 -13.84
CA SER A 155 -10.98 1.76 -14.16
C SER A 155 -10.89 0.64 -13.09
N TYR A 156 -10.15 0.85 -12.01
CA TYR A 156 -9.86 -0.20 -11.01
C TYR A 156 -10.84 -0.16 -9.83
N CYS A 157 -11.18 -1.34 -9.34
CA CYS A 157 -12.03 -1.58 -8.18
C CYS A 157 -11.29 -1.34 -6.87
N LEU A 158 -10.01 -1.72 -6.77
CA LEU A 158 -9.16 -1.47 -5.62
C LEU A 158 -7.82 -0.88 -6.08
N PRO A 159 -7.82 0.37 -6.60
CA PRO A 159 -6.59 1.02 -7.02
C PRO A 159 -5.67 1.24 -5.81
N GLN A 160 -4.42 0.81 -5.94
CA GLN A 160 -3.32 1.06 -5.01
C GLN A 160 -2.19 1.76 -5.77
N LEU A 161 -1.45 2.65 -5.10
CA LEU A 161 -0.22 3.19 -5.65
C LEU A 161 0.97 2.33 -5.24
N ALA A 162 1.87 2.10 -6.20
CA ALA A 162 3.19 1.52 -5.97
C ALA A 162 4.25 2.41 -6.65
N ILE A 163 5.21 2.87 -5.86
CA ILE A 163 6.21 3.88 -6.25
C ILE A 163 7.60 3.29 -6.00
N TRP A 164 8.42 3.22 -7.06
CA TRP A 164 9.77 2.63 -7.01
C TRP A 164 10.89 3.65 -6.79
N SER A 165 10.59 4.95 -6.79
CA SER A 165 11.57 5.98 -6.43
C SER A 165 11.38 6.43 -4.97
N PRO A 166 12.45 6.89 -4.31
CA PRO A 166 12.30 7.60 -3.05
C PRO A 166 11.59 8.95 -3.28
N ILE A 167 10.94 9.47 -2.23
CA ILE A 167 10.30 10.79 -2.22
C ILE A 167 10.95 11.63 -1.13
N GLU A 168 11.49 12.79 -1.51
CA GLU A 168 12.20 13.69 -0.62
C GLU A 168 11.31 14.24 0.51
N PHE A 169 11.88 14.41 1.70
CA PHE A 169 11.14 14.87 2.88
C PHE A 169 10.46 16.23 2.66
N GLU A 170 11.09 17.12 1.90
CA GLU A 170 10.58 18.47 1.59
C GLU A 170 9.29 18.45 0.77
N ARG A 171 8.95 17.32 0.14
CA ARG A 171 7.71 17.13 -0.64
C ARG A 171 6.59 16.53 0.19
N LEU A 172 6.86 16.09 1.42
CA LEU A 172 5.90 15.42 2.27
C LEU A 172 5.11 16.45 3.09
N ASN A 173 3.79 16.34 3.04
CA ASN A 173 2.87 17.09 3.88
C ASN A 173 2.30 16.17 4.95
N LEU A 174 2.32 16.61 6.21
CA LEU A 174 1.67 15.89 7.29
C LEU A 174 0.19 16.28 7.33
N GLU A 175 -0.70 15.32 7.06
CA GLU A 175 -2.14 15.55 7.08
C GLU A 175 -2.68 15.49 8.51
N TRP A 176 -2.30 14.43 9.24
CA TRP A 176 -2.66 14.26 10.65
C TRP A 176 -1.80 13.21 11.35
N VAL A 177 -1.84 13.24 12.68
CA VAL A 177 -1.33 12.20 13.57
C VAL A 177 -2.42 11.88 14.58
N LEU A 178 -2.79 10.62 14.71
CA LEU A 178 -3.83 10.16 15.62
C LEU A 178 -3.35 8.94 16.43
N PRO A 179 -3.90 8.68 17.63
CA PRO A 179 -3.66 7.42 18.32
C PRO A 179 -4.11 6.23 17.46
N SER A 180 -3.25 5.23 17.31
CA SER A 180 -3.54 4.06 16.46
C SER A 180 -4.78 3.31 16.91
N ARG A 181 -5.03 3.25 18.22
CA ARG A 181 -6.24 2.65 18.79
C ARG A 181 -7.51 3.32 18.26
N SER A 182 -7.57 4.65 18.29
CA SER A 182 -8.73 5.40 17.80
C SER A 182 -8.95 5.22 16.30
N VAL A 183 -7.87 5.12 15.51
CA VAL A 183 -7.98 4.81 14.08
C VAL A 183 -8.49 3.39 13.86
N TRP A 184 -7.96 2.42 14.61
CA TRP A 184 -8.35 1.01 14.49
C TRP A 184 -9.81 0.79 14.87
N GLU A 185 -10.28 1.37 15.98
CA GLU A 185 -11.69 1.32 16.41
C GLU A 185 -12.61 1.83 15.30
N LYS A 186 -12.28 2.98 14.70
CA LYS A 186 -13.03 3.53 13.56
C LYS A 186 -13.03 2.61 12.33
N VAL A 187 -11.89 1.99 12.00
CA VAL A 187 -11.77 1.03 10.89
C VAL A 187 -12.66 -0.21 11.12
N LEU A 188 -12.73 -0.69 12.37
CA LEU A 188 -13.60 -1.81 12.75
C LEU A 188 -15.08 -1.42 12.64
N GLU A 189 -15.49 -0.31 13.26
CA GLU A 189 -16.87 0.21 13.20
C GLU A 189 -17.35 0.37 11.75
N GLU A 190 -16.50 0.92 10.89
CA GLU A 190 -16.83 1.12 9.47
C GLU A 190 -17.06 -0.20 8.73
N THR A 191 -16.37 -1.26 9.12
CA THR A 191 -16.52 -2.58 8.51
C THR A 191 -17.73 -3.32 9.07
N GLU A 192 -17.97 -3.23 10.37
CA GLU A 192 -19.13 -3.84 11.03
C GLU A 192 -20.45 -3.22 10.55
N ASN A 193 -20.48 -1.90 10.38
CA ASN A 193 -21.64 -1.20 9.82
C ASN A 193 -21.97 -1.60 8.38
N GLN A 194 -21.03 -2.21 7.64
CA GLN A 194 -21.29 -2.71 6.29
C GLN A 194 -21.92 -4.11 6.28
N PHE A 195 -21.74 -4.87 7.36
CA PHE A 195 -22.21 -6.24 7.49
C PHE A 195 -22.68 -6.48 8.93
N PRO A 196 -23.83 -5.90 9.33
CA PRO A 196 -24.39 -6.15 10.66
C PRO A 196 -24.56 -7.67 10.83
N LYS A 197 -23.98 -8.22 11.90
CA LYS A 197 -24.18 -9.61 12.27
C LYS A 197 -25.70 -9.83 12.42
N LYS A 198 -26.26 -10.69 11.57
CA LYS A 198 -27.64 -11.14 11.67
C LYS A 198 -27.84 -11.99 12.91
#